data_AF-A0A7J4EG59-F1
#
_entry.id   AF-A0A7J4EG59-F1
#
_cell.length_a   1.000
_cell.length_b   1.000
_cell.length_c   1.000
_cell.angle_alpha   90.00
_cell.angle_beta   90.00
_cell.angle_gamma   90.00
#
_symmetry.space_group_name_H-M   'P 1'
#
loop_
_entity.id
_entity.type
_entity.pdbx_description
1 polymer ?
#
loop_
_entity_poly.entity_id
_entity_poly.type
_entity_poly.pdbx_seq_one_letter_code
_entity_poly.pdbx_strand_id
1 'polypeptide(L)'
;MLSLLIFFITSASAQDVIVTVYNENLALVKEKRTFDLKKGVQTLLLIDIPQLIDPTSISFDLKGVEVLEQNFRYDLIEPTKLLDRYLEKDIEVTLK
;
A
#
# COMPACT_ATOMS: atom_id res chain seq x y z
N MET A 1 -1.79 24.49 35.79
CA MET A 1 -1.71 25.90 35.33
C MET A 1 -1.51 25.88 33.82
N LEU A 2 -2.23 26.73 33.09
CA LEU A 2 -2.41 26.73 31.63
C LEU A 2 -1.19 27.27 30.86
N SER A 3 -0.85 26.67 29.71
CA SER A 3 -0.69 27.34 28.40
C SER A 3 0.13 26.47 27.42
N LEU A 4 -0.35 26.30 26.18
CA LEU A 4 0.54 26.29 25.02
C LEU A 4 -0.14 26.89 23.78
N LEU A 5 0.55 27.87 23.22
CA LEU A 5 0.34 28.59 21.97
C LEU A 5 0.58 27.66 20.77
N ILE A 6 -0.31 27.64 19.76
CA ILE A 6 -0.05 26.93 18.49
C ILE A 6 -0.06 27.93 17.34
N PHE A 7 1.11 28.08 16.72
CA PHE A 7 1.34 28.81 15.49
C PHE A 7 1.15 27.83 14.32
N PHE A 8 0.11 28.00 13.51
CA PHE A 8 -0.10 27.17 12.32
C PHE A 8 0.82 27.66 11.20
N ILE A 9 1.90 26.94 10.92
CA ILE A 9 2.64 27.08 9.67
C ILE A 9 2.32 25.86 8.81
N THR A 10 1.86 26.15 7.60
CA THR A 10 1.68 25.29 6.44
C THR A 10 0.68 24.12 6.58
N SER A 11 -0.29 24.11 5.68
CA SER A 11 -1.19 23.00 5.45
C SER A 11 -0.39 21.87 4.80
N ALA A 12 0.25 21.03 5.62
CA ALA A 12 0.55 19.68 5.17
C ALA A 12 -0.81 19.01 4.94
N SER A 13 -1.11 18.59 3.71
CA SER A 13 -2.28 17.77 3.45
C SER A 13 -2.09 16.46 4.22
N ALA A 14 -2.66 16.37 5.41
CA ALA A 14 -2.68 15.14 6.16
C ALA A 14 -3.49 14.14 5.32
N GLN A 15 -2.83 13.08 4.85
CA GLN A 15 -3.54 11.91 4.39
C GLN A 15 -4.32 11.38 5.61
N ASP A 16 -5.65 11.38 5.56
CA ASP A 16 -6.48 10.82 6.62
C ASP A 16 -6.31 9.29 6.60
N VAL A 17 -5.36 8.81 7.40
CA VAL A 17 -5.14 7.38 7.67
C VAL A 17 -5.63 7.09 9.07
N ILE A 18 -6.61 6.20 9.17
CA ILE A 18 -7.17 5.72 10.44
C ILE A 18 -6.82 4.25 10.55
N VAL A 19 -6.14 3.87 11.63
CA VAL A 19 -5.81 2.49 11.93
C VAL A 19 -6.53 2.08 13.20
N THR A 20 -7.36 1.05 13.11
CA THR A 20 -7.99 0.40 14.27
C THR A 20 -7.35 -0.96 14.47
N VAL A 21 -6.70 -1.17 15.61
CA VAL A 21 -6.03 -2.43 15.93
C VAL A 21 -6.98 -3.33 16.72
N TYR A 22 -7.12 -4.57 16.28
CA TYR A 22 -7.83 -5.63 16.99
C TYR A 22 -6.83 -6.58 17.66
N ASN A 23 -7.34 -7.42 18.56
CA ASN A 23 -6.59 -8.59 19.02
C ASN A 23 -6.33 -9.56 17.84
N GLU A 24 -5.41 -10.51 18.01
CA GLU A 24 -5.11 -11.57 17.01
C GLU A 24 -4.37 -11.10 15.75
N ASN A 25 -3.52 -10.07 15.88
CA ASN A 25 -2.68 -9.55 14.79
C ASN A 25 -3.47 -8.97 13.59
N LEU A 26 -4.75 -8.62 13.79
CA LEU A 26 -5.58 -7.99 12.78
C LEU A 26 -5.66 -6.48 13.01
N ALA A 27 -5.60 -5.71 11.93
CA ALA A 27 -5.85 -4.27 11.98
C ALA A 27 -6.72 -3.85 10.79
N LEU A 28 -7.66 -2.94 11.03
CA LEU A 28 -8.42 -2.26 9.99
C LEU A 28 -7.72 -0.95 9.66
N VAL A 29 -7.31 -0.81 8.40
CA VAL A 29 -6.73 0.42 7.86
C VAL A 29 -7.76 1.09 6.96
N LYS A 30 -8.14 2.32 7.28
CA LYS A 30 -8.91 3.20 6.41
C LYS A 30 -8.01 4.32 5.94
N GLU A 31 -7.87 4.43 4.64
CA GLU A 31 -7.07 5.47 4.02
C GLU A 31 -7.90 6.21 2.97
N LYS A 32 -7.82 7.54 2.99
CA LYS A 32 -8.40 8.37 1.93
C LYS A 32 -7.30 8.97 1.06
N ARG A 33 -7.31 8.60 -0.22
CA ARG A 33 -6.43 9.19 -1.25
C ARG A 33 -7.27 10.00 -2.25
N THR A 34 -6.73 11.12 -2.70
CA THR A 34 -7.32 11.95 -3.74
C THR A 34 -6.59 11.68 -5.05
N PHE A 35 -7.34 11.44 -6.13
CA PHE A 35 -6.78 11.24 -7.47
C PHE A 35 -7.50 12.17 -8.45
N ASP A 36 -6.73 12.82 -9.33
CA ASP A 36 -7.30 13.56 -10.45
C ASP A 36 -7.65 12.59 -11.58
N LEU A 37 -8.94 12.28 -11.69
CA LEU A 37 -9.47 11.41 -12.73
C LEU A 37 -9.92 12.24 -13.93
N LYS A 38 -9.58 11.79 -15.14
CA LYS A 38 -10.06 12.34 -16.40
C LYS A 38 -11.32 11.57 -16.82
N LYS A 39 -12.15 12.20 -17.63
CA LYS A 39 -13.33 11.54 -18.21
C LYS A 39 -12.87 10.41 -19.15
N GLY A 40 -13.41 9.21 -18.96
CA GLY A 40 -13.13 8.03 -19.78
C GLY A 40 -12.66 6.84 -18.94
N VAL A 41 -12.11 5.82 -19.61
CA VAL A 41 -11.53 4.65 -18.95
C VAL A 41 -10.06 4.95 -18.64
N GLN A 42 -9.67 4.77 -17.38
CA GLN A 42 -8.29 4.95 -16.94
C GLN A 42 -7.87 3.85 -15.96
N THR A 43 -6.61 3.46 -16.05
CA THR A 43 -5.98 2.54 -15.10
C THR A 43 -5.29 3.33 -14.00
N LEU A 44 -5.58 3.00 -12.75
CA LEU A 44 -4.89 3.55 -11.58
C LEU A 44 -3.97 2.48 -11.01
N LEU A 45 -2.70 2.81 -10.82
CA LEU A 45 -1.75 1.97 -10.10
C LEU A 45 -1.62 2.50 -8.68
N LEU A 46 -2.09 1.71 -7.72
CA LEU A 46 -1.90 1.98 -6.29
C LEU A 46 -0.62 1.28 -5.84
N ILE A 47 0.40 2.09 -5.55
CA ILE A 47 1.62 1.64 -4.86
C ILE A 47 1.49 1.90 -3.35
N ASP A 48 2.41 1.35 -2.56
CA ASP A 48 2.47 1.49 -1.11
C ASP A 48 1.20 0.95 -0.40
N ILE A 49 0.85 -0.29 -0.72
CA ILE A 49 -0.19 -1.05 -0.03
C ILE A 49 0.48 -1.91 1.06
N PRO A 50 -0.13 -2.06 2.26
CA PRO A 50 0.41 -2.95 3.29
C PRO A 50 0.69 -4.36 2.76
N GLN A 51 1.86 -4.91 3.06
CA GLN A 51 2.28 -6.23 2.58
C GLN A 51 1.39 -7.37 3.10
N LEU A 52 0.83 -7.21 4.29
CA LEU A 52 -0.04 -8.18 4.95
C LEU A 52 -1.53 -7.92 4.68
N ILE A 53 -1.87 -7.12 3.67
CA ILE A 53 -3.27 -6.85 3.34
C ILE A 53 -3.94 -8.11 2.81
N ASP A 54 -5.19 -8.35 3.23
CA ASP A 54 -6.06 -9.31 2.55
C ASP A 54 -6.64 -8.62 1.29
N PRO A 55 -6.33 -9.09 0.07
CA PRO A 55 -6.80 -8.46 -1.15
C PRO A 55 -8.33 -8.51 -1.30
N THR A 56 -8.99 -9.47 -0.65
CA THR A 56 -10.45 -9.64 -0.68
C THR A 56 -11.16 -8.68 0.26
N SER A 57 -10.44 -8.06 1.21
CA SER A 57 -11.02 -7.09 2.16
C SER A 57 -10.96 -5.65 1.67
N ILE A 58 -10.48 -5.40 0.45
CA ILE A 58 -10.34 -4.05 -0.10
C ILE A 58 -11.69 -3.55 -0.60
N SER A 59 -12.13 -2.39 -0.11
CA SER A 59 -13.34 -1.72 -0.57
C SER A 59 -13.04 -0.28 -0.94
N PHE A 60 -13.61 0.17 -2.06
CA PHE A 60 -13.46 1.53 -2.57
C PHE A 60 -14.80 2.26 -2.46
N ASP A 61 -14.80 3.42 -1.80
CA ASP A 61 -15.92 4.36 -1.83
C ASP A 61 -15.60 5.47 -2.85
N LEU A 62 -16.08 5.30 -4.08
CA LEU A 62 -15.88 6.26 -5.16
C LEU A 62 -17.23 6.82 -5.60
N LYS A 63 -17.36 8.15 -5.62
CA LYS A 63 -18.56 8.83 -6.12
C LYS A 63 -18.39 9.17 -7.60
N GLY A 64 -19.30 8.67 -8.45
CA GLY A 64 -19.32 8.99 -9.88
C GLY A 64 -18.28 8.26 -10.73
N VAL A 65 -17.69 7.19 -10.19
CA VAL A 65 -16.71 6.33 -10.87
C VAL A 65 -17.17 4.89 -10.72
N GLU A 66 -17.11 4.12 -11.79
CA GLU A 66 -17.38 2.68 -11.79
C GLU A 66 -16.05 1.92 -11.91
N VAL A 67 -15.86 0.92 -11.05
CA VAL A 67 -14.68 0.04 -11.10
C VAL A 67 -14.98 -1.11 -12.05
N LEU A 68 -14.33 -1.10 -13.22
CA LEU A 68 -14.49 -2.17 -14.22
C LEU A 68 -13.69 -3.42 -13.85
N GLU A 69 -12.46 -3.22 -13.38
CA GLU A 69 -11.53 -4.30 -13.06
C GLU A 69 -10.61 -3.89 -11.92
N GLN A 70 -10.36 -4.83 -11.01
CA GLN A 70 -9.40 -4.70 -9.93
C GLN A 70 -8.42 -5.87 -10.00
N ASN A 71 -7.14 -5.56 -10.18
CA ASN A 71 -6.06 -6.53 -10.16
C ASN A 71 -5.13 -6.25 -8.99
N PHE A 72 -5.07 -7.17 -8.02
CA PHE A 72 -4.06 -7.13 -6.97
C PHE A 72 -2.86 -7.99 -7.40
N ARG A 73 -1.71 -7.36 -7.61
CA ARG A 73 -0.46 -8.05 -7.91
C ARG A 73 0.44 -7.99 -6.68
N TYR A 74 0.49 -9.10 -5.94
CA TYR A 74 1.45 -9.27 -4.87
C TYR A 74 2.71 -9.93 -5.41
N ASP A 75 3.78 -9.17 -5.55
CA ASP A 75 5.07 -9.70 -5.96
C ASP A 75 5.86 -10.15 -4.72
N LEU A 76 5.56 -11.36 -4.24
CA LEU A 76 6.41 -12.08 -3.29
C LEU A 76 7.65 -12.59 -4.02
N ILE A 77 8.47 -11.68 -4.57
CA ILE A 77 9.89 -12.01 -4.74
C ILE A 77 10.52 -11.81 -3.37
N GLU A 78 10.30 -12.80 -2.53
CA GLU A 78 11.19 -13.07 -1.41
C GLU A 78 12.60 -13.20 -1.99
N PRO A 79 13.62 -12.47 -1.48
CA PRO A 79 15.00 -12.63 -1.94
C PRO A 79 15.49 -14.09 -1.90
N THR A 80 14.93 -14.89 -0.99
CA THR A 80 15.15 -16.34 -0.91
C THR A 80 14.61 -17.10 -2.13
N LYS A 81 13.48 -16.69 -2.73
CA LYS A 81 12.98 -17.29 -3.97
C LYS A 81 13.86 -16.99 -5.19
N LEU A 82 14.59 -15.87 -5.19
CA LEU A 82 15.62 -15.64 -6.21
C LEU A 82 16.74 -16.66 -6.05
N LEU A 83 17.20 -16.90 -4.82
CA LEU A 83 18.21 -17.92 -4.52
C LEU A 83 17.70 -19.33 -4.85
N ASP A 84 16.42 -19.64 -4.58
CA ASP A 84 15.82 -20.93 -4.93
C ASP A 84 15.75 -21.18 -6.44
N ARG A 85 15.64 -20.12 -7.27
CA ARG A 85 15.76 -20.22 -8.74
C ARG A 85 17.19 -20.46 -9.23
N TYR A 86 18.18 -20.32 -8.35
CA TYR A 86 19.58 -20.66 -8.58
C TYR A 86 20.03 -21.91 -7.82
N LEU A 87 19.19 -22.50 -6.95
CA LEU A 87 19.39 -23.88 -6.51
C LEU A 87 19.27 -24.76 -7.76
N GLU A 88 20.29 -25.59 -8.02
CA GLU A 88 20.56 -26.34 -9.27
C GLU A 88 21.41 -25.64 -10.35
N LYS A 89 21.93 -24.43 -10.11
CA LYS A 89 22.97 -23.86 -11.00
C LYS A 89 24.34 -23.87 -10.34
N ASP A 90 25.34 -24.36 -11.08
CA ASP A 90 26.73 -24.35 -10.65
C ASP A 90 27.19 -22.91 -10.38
N ILE A 91 27.48 -22.61 -9.12
CA ILE A 91 28.03 -21.32 -8.70
C ILE A 91 29.55 -21.43 -8.65
N GLU A 92 30.25 -20.61 -9.43
CA GLU A 92 31.72 -20.53 -9.41
C GLU A 92 32.15 -19.43 -8.44
N VAL A 93 32.76 -19.80 -7.31
CA VAL A 93 33.31 -18.86 -6.34
C VAL A 93 34.76 -18.55 -6.72
N THR A 94 35.00 -17.34 -7.22
CA THR A 94 36.37 -16.82 -7.39
C THR A 94 36.76 -15.99 -6.17
N LEU A 95 37.68 -16.52 -5.35
CA LEU A 95 38.36 -15.76 -4.31
C LEU A 95 39.49 -14.96 -4.96
N LYS A 96 39.53 -13.65 -4.73
CA LYS A 96 40.63 -12.77 -5.15
C LYS A 96 41.56 -12.49 -3.98
#